data_AF-A0A832BAK4-F1
#
_entry.id   AF-A0A832BAK4-F1
#
_cell.length_a   1.000
_cell.length_b   1.000
_cell.length_c   1.000
_cell.angle_alpha   90.00
_cell.angle_beta   90.00
_cell.angle_gamma   90.00
#
_symmetry.space_group_name_H-M   'P 1'
#
loop_
_entity.id
_entity.type
_entity.pdbx_description
1 polymer ?
#
loop_
_entity_poly.entity_id
_entity_poly.type
_entity_poly.pdbx_seq_one_letter_code
_entity_poly.pdbx_strand_id
1 'polypeptide(L)' 'MPPETAELSSVATQLDQIMRRVTAMAEQATALHEDDVAAELFGVERALSGAQRRVERLANPRRPGAPRS' A
#
# COMPACT_ATOMS: atom_id res chain seq x y z
N MET A 1 3.48 2.84 -22.17
CA MET A 1 3.89 2.59 -20.77
C MET A 1 4.95 1.52 -20.79
N PRO A 2 6.15 1.72 -20.23
CA PRO A 2 7.09 0.61 -20.07
C PRO A 2 6.46 -0.50 -19.22
N PRO A 3 6.69 -1.79 -19.53
CA PRO A 3 6.05 -2.92 -18.84
C PRO A 3 6.20 -2.85 -17.31
N GLU A 4 7.35 -2.35 -16.85
CA GLU A 4 7.66 -2.13 -15.43
C GLU A 4 6.66 -1.20 -14.73
N THR A 5 6.20 -0.12 -15.38
CA THR A 5 5.21 0.80 -14.78
C THR A 5 3.82 0.19 -14.65
N ALA A 6 3.44 -0.67 -15.60
CA ALA A 6 2.18 -1.40 -15.55
C ALA A 6 2.21 -2.47 -14.46
N GLU A 7 3.32 -3.20 -14.34
CA GLU A 7 3.55 -4.15 -13.25
C GLU A 7 3.51 -3.46 -11.88
N LEU A 8 4.19 -2.32 -11.71
CA LEU A 8 4.15 -1.54 -10.47
C LEU A 8 2.73 -1.04 -10.14
N SER A 9 1.95 -0.67 -11.15
CA SER A 9 0.54 -0.26 -10.95
C SER A 9 -0.34 -1.43 -10.49
N SER A 10 -0.09 -2.63 -11.04
CA SER A 10 -0.72 -3.87 -10.60
C SER A 10 -0.33 -4.20 -9.15
N VAL A 11 0.95 -4.09 -8.80
CA VAL A 11 1.43 -4.29 -7.42
C VAL A 11 0.80 -3.30 -6.46
N ALA A 12 0.69 -2.01 -6.83
CA ALA A 12 0.01 -1.00 -6.01
C ALA A 12 -1.45 -1.37 -5.74
N THR A 13 -2.15 -1.87 -6.76
CA THR A 13 -3.54 -2.34 -6.63
C THR A 13 -3.65 -3.53 -5.69
N GLN A 14 -2.74 -4.50 -5.80
CA GLN A 14 -2.71 -5.67 -4.92
C GLN A 14 -2.40 -5.27 -3.47
N LEU A 15 -1.50 -4.32 -3.25
CA LEU A 15 -1.21 -3.78 -1.92
C LEU A 15 -2.44 -3.12 -1.29
N ASP A 16 -3.21 -2.32 -2.03
CA ASP A 16 -4.46 -1.73 -1.53
C ASP A 16 -5.47 -2.79 -1.09
N GLN A 17 -5.63 -3.85 -1.89
CA GLN A 17 -6.52 -4.97 -1.55
C GLN A 17 -6.06 -5.71 -0.29
N ILE A 18 -4.75 -5.94 -0.13
CA ILE A 18 -4.20 -6.59 1.06
C ILE A 18 -4.39 -5.69 2.29
N MET A 19 -4.12 -4.40 2.19
CA MET A 19 -4.32 -3.46 3.30
C MET A 19 -5.76 -3.50 3.80
N ARG A 20 -6.76 -3.41 2.92
CA ARG A 20 -8.19 -3.49 3.30
C ARG A 20 -8.52 -4.76 4.07
N ARG A 21 -7.95 -5.90 3.65
CA ARG A 21 -8.14 -7.19 4.32
C ARG A 21 -7.49 -7.20 5.70
N VAL A 22 -6.27 -6.68 5.81
CA VAL A 22 -5.55 -6.57 7.10
C VAL A 22 -6.29 -5.65 8.05
N THR A 23 -6.80 -4.50 7.58
CA THR A 23 -7.63 -3.59 8.37
C THR A 23 -8.89 -4.28 8.88
N ALA A 24 -9.62 -4.99 8.02
CA ALA A 24 -10.83 -5.71 8.43
C ALA A 24 -10.53 -6.79 9.49
N MET A 25 -9.39 -7.49 9.36
CA MET A 25 -8.95 -8.45 10.37
C MET A 25 -8.59 -7.76 11.69
N ALA A 26 -7.95 -6.59 11.66
CA ALA A 26 -7.60 -5.83 12.86
C ALA A 26 -8.84 -5.30 13.59
N GLU A 27 -9.83 -4.82 12.84
CA GLU A 27 -11.14 -4.40 13.35
C GLU A 27 -11.88 -5.59 13.98
N GLN A 28 -11.85 -6.76 13.34
CA GLN A 28 -12.44 -7.98 13.91
C GLN A 28 -11.74 -8.41 15.20
N ALA A 29 -10.40 -8.41 15.23
CA ALA A 29 -9.63 -8.70 16.45
C ALA A 29 -9.98 -7.72 17.58
N THR A 30 -10.15 -6.44 17.26
CA THR A 30 -10.62 -5.42 18.22
C THR A 30 -12.00 -5.75 18.77
N ALA A 31 -12.94 -6.17 17.90
CA ALA A 31 -14.29 -6.57 18.31
C ALA A 31 -14.31 -7.85 19.17
N LEU A 32 -13.29 -8.69 19.06
CA LEU A 32 -13.11 -9.91 19.86
C LEU A 32 -12.28 -9.69 21.13
N HIS A 33 -11.85 -8.46 21.42
CA HIS A 33 -10.96 -8.11 22.52
C HIS A 33 -9.59 -8.81 22.46
N GLU A 34 -9.11 -9.11 21.26
CA GLU A 34 -7.78 -9.65 20.99
C GLU A 34 -6.79 -8.50 20.74
N ASP A 35 -6.56 -7.67 21.76
CA ASP A 35 -5.84 -6.39 21.62
C ASP A 35 -4.42 -6.53 21.05
N ASP A 36 -3.69 -7.57 21.45
CA ASP A 36 -2.33 -7.85 20.94
C ASP A 36 -2.35 -8.17 19.43
N VAL A 37 -3.33 -8.97 18.99
CA VAL A 37 -3.50 -9.36 17.58
C VAL A 37 -3.91 -8.14 16.76
N ALA A 38 -4.83 -7.33 17.26
CA ALA A 38 -5.25 -6.09 16.62
C ALA A 38 -4.07 -5.13 16.45
N ALA A 39 -3.23 -4.97 17.49
CA ALA A 39 -2.06 -4.10 17.46
C ALA A 39 -1.04 -4.53 16.39
N GLU A 40 -0.75 -5.83 16.30
CA GLU A 40 0.14 -6.40 15.29
C GLU A 40 -0.42 -6.20 13.86
N LEU A 41 -1.72 -6.46 13.65
CA LEU A 41 -2.36 -6.28 12.35
C LEU A 41 -2.34 -4.81 11.90
N PHE A 42 -2.58 -3.84 12.80
CA PHE A 42 -2.40 -2.43 12.48
C PHE A 42 -0.93 -2.06 12.23
N GLY A 43 0.03 -2.74 12.87
CA GLY A 43 1.45 -2.63 12.54
C GLY A 43 1.75 -3.05 11.11
N VAL A 44 1.19 -4.18 10.68
CA VAL A 44 1.30 -4.69 9.30
C VAL A 44 0.65 -3.73 8.30
N GLU A 45 -0.56 -3.22 8.58
CA GLU A 45 -1.22 -2.22 7.73
C GLU A 45 -0.34 -0.99 7.50
N ARG A 46 0.27 -0.43 8.55
CA ARG A 46 1.16 0.74 8.43
C ARG A 46 2.39 0.44 7.58
N ALA A 47 2.98 -0.75 7.73
CA ALA A 47 4.12 -1.17 6.92
C ALA A 47 3.74 -1.30 5.43
N LEU A 48 2.56 -1.87 5.14
CA LEU A 48 2.01 -1.98 3.80
C LEU A 48 1.69 -0.62 3.19
N SER A 49 1.09 0.30 3.96
CA SER A 49 0.85 1.69 3.53
C SER A 49 2.15 2.40 3.14
N GLY A 50 3.22 2.19 3.92
CA GLY A 50 4.55 2.69 3.59
C GLY A 50 5.11 2.10 2.29
N ALA A 51 4.89 0.80 2.04
CA ALA A 51 5.30 0.12 0.81
C ALA A 51 4.51 0.61 -0.41
N GLN A 52 3.17 0.72 -0.30
CA GLN A 52 2.29 1.19 -1.37
C GLN A 52 2.71 2.58 -1.85
N ARG A 53 2.95 3.52 -0.93
CA ARG A 53 3.43 4.87 -1.29
C ARG A 53 4.76 4.86 -2.06
N ARG A 54 5.65 3.90 -1.79
CA ARG A 54 6.91 3.75 -2.54
C ARG A 54 6.65 3.22 -3.95
N VAL A 55 5.80 2.20 -4.08
CA VAL A 55 5.42 1.61 -5.36
C VAL A 55 4.71 2.63 -6.24
N GLU A 56 3.74 3.38 -5.72
CA GLU A 56 3.02 4.42 -6.47
C GLU A 56 3.96 5.51 -7.01
N ARG A 57 4.97 5.93 -6.22
CA ARG A 57 5.98 6.88 -6.69
C ARG A 57 6.83 6.33 -7.83
N LEU A 58 7.15 5.04 -7.81
CA LEU A 58 7.91 4.38 -8.88
C LEU A 58 7.03 4.10 -10.11
N ALA A 59 5.74 3.85 -9.92
CA ALA A 59 4.77 3.66 -11.00
C ALA A 59 4.45 4.97 -11.73
N ASN A 60 4.52 6.10 -11.03
CA ASN A 60 4.33 7.43 -11.59
C ASN A 60 5.59 8.31 -11.42
N PRO A 61 6.69 7.98 -12.12
CA PRO A 61 7.86 8.82 -12.11
C PRO A 61 7.49 10.13 -12.81
N ARG A 62 7.30 11.20 -12.04
CA ARG A 62 7.19 12.56 -12.60
C ARG A 62 8.35 12.74 -13.57
N ARG A 63 8.06 12.92 -14.87
CA ARG A 63 9.08 13.25 -15.88
C ARG A 63 9.85 14.49 -15.42
N PRO A 64 11.16 14.40 -15.14
CA PRO A 64 12.00 15.58 -14.97
C PRO A 64 12.21 16.20 -16.36
N GLY A 65 11.86 17.48 -16.52
CA GLY A 65 12.23 18.27 -17.70
C GLY A 65 11.14 18.41 -18.76
N ALA A 66 10.24 19.36 -18.56
CA ALA A 66 9.70 20.12 -19.69
C ALA A 66 10.67 21.30 -19.94
N PRO A 67 11.05 21.60 -21.19
CA PRO A 67 11.98 22.70 -21.48
C PRO A 67 11.36 24.03 -21.05
N ARG A 68 12.15 24.84 -20.35
CA ARG A 68 11.83 26.25 -20.14
C ARG A 68 12.06 26.94 -21.48
N SER A 69 10.95 27.34 -22.11
CA SER A 69 10.89 28.27 -23.24
C SER A 69 11.63 29.56 -22.95
#